data_AF-A0A066V2I9-F1
#
_entry.id   AF-A0A066V2I9-F1
#
_cell.length_a   1.000
_cell.length_b   1.000
_cell.length_c   1.000
_cell.angle_alpha   90.00
_cell.angle_beta   90.00
_cell.angle_gamma   90.00
#
_symmetry.space_group_name_H-M   'P 1'
#
loop_
_entity.id
_entity.type
_entity.pdbx_description
1 polymer ?
#
loop_
_entity_poly.entity_id
_entity_poly.type
_entity_poly.pdbx_seq_one_letter_code
_entity_poly.pdbx_strand_id
1 'polypeptide(L)'
;MAQNIKNAAKGAWMKNWYSPEVVPIYVITAAAAGGATWYLTRLARGPDVIWDRKNNPTPWNNVEPGTNTKLMAVNHEFERTYKRDRL
;
A
#
# COMPACT_ATOMS: atom_id res chain seq x y z
N MET A 1 -31.30 24.70 22.02
CA MET A 1 -30.29 25.55 21.34
C MET A 1 -29.03 24.77 20.93
N ALA A 2 -28.44 23.93 21.78
CA ALA A 2 -27.23 23.17 21.44
C ALA A 2 -27.36 22.20 20.24
N GLN A 3 -28.52 21.58 20.03
CA GLN A 3 -28.74 20.68 18.89
C GLN A 3 -28.81 21.41 17.54
N ASN A 4 -29.32 22.64 17.51
CA ASN A 4 -29.43 23.43 16.28
C ASN A 4 -28.04 23.85 15.76
N ILE A 5 -27.10 24.13 16.68
CA ILE A 5 -25.70 24.44 16.37
C ILE A 5 -24.97 23.21 15.82
N LYS A 6 -25.17 22.03 16.41
CA LYS A 6 -24.60 20.76 15.91
C LYS A 6 -25.10 20.43 14.51
N ASN A 7 -26.40 20.65 14.25
CA ASN A 7 -27.01 20.40 12.95
C ASN A 7 -26.55 21.41 11.88
N ALA A 8 -26.37 22.69 12.24
CA ALA A 8 -25.82 23.71 11.35
C ALA A 8 -24.35 23.46 11.01
N ALA A 9 -23.53 23.06 12.00
CA ALA A 9 -22.14 22.67 11.76
C ALA A 9 -22.03 21.44 10.85
N LYS A 10 -22.90 20.44 11.03
CA LYS A 10 -23.00 19.27 10.16
C LYS A 10 -23.43 19.65 8.74
N GLY A 11 -24.38 20.57 8.58
CA GLY A 11 -24.84 21.05 7.27
C GLY A 11 -23.77 21.84 6.51
N ALA A 12 -23.02 22.71 7.20
CA ALA A 12 -21.88 23.43 6.62
C ALA A 12 -20.74 22.49 6.21
N TRP A 13 -20.47 21.47 7.04
CA TRP A 13 -19.47 20.45 6.75
C TRP A 13 -19.84 19.58 5.54
N MET A 14 -21.11 19.17 5.42
CA MET A 14 -21.59 18.38 4.28
C MET A 14 -21.66 19.17 2.96
N LYS A 15 -21.76 20.51 3.01
CA LYS A 15 -21.85 21.35 1.80
C LYS A 15 -20.51 21.45 1.04
N ASN A 16 -19.39 21.47 1.77
CA ASN A 16 -18.05 21.63 1.17
C ASN A 16 -17.34 20.29 0.88
N TRP A 17 -17.96 19.15 1.24
CA TRP A 17 -17.34 17.83 1.12
C TRP A 17 -17.28 17.31 -0.33
N TYR A 18 -18.07 17.88 -1.23
CA TYR A 18 -18.20 17.45 -2.63
C TYR A 18 -18.21 18.63 -3.62
N SER A 19 -17.35 19.62 -3.40
CA SER A 19 -17.13 20.66 -4.41
C SER A 19 -16.28 20.08 -5.56
N PRO A 20 -16.67 20.27 -6.84
CA PRO A 20 -15.94 19.73 -7.99
C PRO A 20 -14.46 20.13 -8.02
N GLU A 21 -14.09 21.28 -7.45
CA GLU A 21 -12.69 21.74 -7.42
C GLU A 21 -11.83 20.94 -6.42
N VAL A 22 -12.43 20.27 -5.44
CA VAL A 22 -11.72 19.52 -4.38
C VAL A 22 -11.53 18.05 -4.78
N VAL A 23 -12.36 17.53 -5.69
CA VAL A 23 -12.28 16.14 -6.19
C VAL A 23 -10.88 15.78 -6.70
N PRO A 24 -10.19 16.60 -7.52
CA PRO A 24 -8.84 16.28 -7.98
C PRO A 24 -7.82 16.14 -6.85
N ILE A 25 -7.94 16.96 -5.79
CA ILE A 25 -7.05 16.92 -4.63
C ILE A 25 -7.22 15.59 -3.91
N TYR A 26 -8.47 15.19 -3.63
CA TYR A 26 -8.74 13.91 -2.96
C TYR A 26 -8.27 12.71 -3.77
N VAL A 27 -8.43 12.74 -5.10
CA VAL A 27 -7.97 11.66 -5.97
C VAL A 27 -6.44 11.51 -5.88
N ILE A 28 -5.68 12.60 -6.00
CA ILE A 28 -4.22 12.55 -5.94
C ILE A 28 -3.73 12.14 -4.56
N THR A 29 -4.33 12.69 -3.49
CA THR A 29 -3.94 12.33 -2.11
C THR A 29 -4.27 10.86 -1.81
N ALA A 30 -5.44 10.37 -2.20
CA ALA A 30 -5.82 8.97 -2.02
C ALA A 30 -4.92 8.03 -2.84
N ALA A 31 -4.60 8.40 -4.10
CA ALA A 31 -3.68 7.64 -4.94
C ALA A 31 -2.27 7.61 -4.34
N ALA A 32 -1.77 8.74 -3.81
CA ALA A 32 -0.46 8.82 -3.18
C ALA A 32 -0.40 7.96 -1.90
N ALA A 33 -1.38 8.10 -1.00
CA ALA A 33 -1.45 7.31 0.24
C ALA A 33 -1.63 5.82 -0.04
N GLY A 34 -2.48 5.47 -1.02
CA GLY A 34 -2.71 4.10 -1.47
C GLY A 34 -1.46 3.50 -2.10
N GLY A 35 -0.79 4.23 -3.00
CA GLY A 35 0.46 3.82 -3.64
C GLY A 35 1.61 3.61 -2.65
N ALA A 36 1.75 4.53 -1.69
CA ALA A 36 2.74 4.40 -0.62
C ALA A 36 2.48 3.17 0.25
N THR A 37 1.22 2.96 0.65
CA THR A 37 0.83 1.80 1.46
C THR A 37 1.08 0.50 0.69
N TRP A 38 0.67 0.44 -0.58
CA TRP A 38 0.93 -0.70 -1.45
C TRP A 38 2.44 -0.99 -1.55
N TYR A 39 3.26 0.03 -1.78
CA TYR A 39 4.70 -0.16 -1.91
C TYR A 39 5.35 -0.64 -0.61
N LEU A 40 4.94 -0.11 0.55
CA LEU A 40 5.38 -0.60 1.85
C LEU A 40 5.00 -2.07 2.07
N THR A 41 3.77 -2.47 1.70
CA THR A 41 3.38 -3.90 1.79
C THR A 41 4.20 -4.80 0.88
N ARG A 42 4.61 -4.32 -0.31
CA ARG A 42 5.50 -5.05 -1.21
C ARG A 42 6.90 -5.21 -0.63
N LEU A 43 7.45 -4.15 -0.02
CA LEU A 43 8.76 -4.17 0.61
C LEU A 43 8.78 -5.06 1.86
N ALA A 44 7.72 -4.99 2.67
CA ALA A 44 7.54 -5.85 3.83
C ALA A 44 7.57 -7.35 3.48
N ARG A 45 7.20 -7.73 2.26
CA ARG A 45 7.17 -9.12 1.78
C ARG A 45 8.43 -9.52 1.00
N GLY A 46 9.53 -8.76 1.12
CA GLY A 46 10.82 -9.11 0.52
C GLY A 46 11.49 -10.30 1.20
N PRO A 47 12.38 -11.03 0.50
CA PRO A 47 13.10 -12.18 1.07
C PRO A 47 14.11 -11.78 2.17
N ASP A 48 14.44 -10.49 2.29
CA ASP A 48 15.36 -9.96 3.31
C ASP A 48 14.65 -9.62 4.64
N VAL A 49 13.31 -9.63 4.66
CA VAL A 49 12.50 -9.26 5.82
C VAL A 49 12.01 -10.52 6.54
N ILE A 50 12.30 -10.62 7.84
CA ILE A 50 11.89 -11.76 8.68
C ILE A 50 10.69 -11.34 9.53
N TRP A 51 9.49 -11.85 9.21
CA TRP A 51 8.32 -11.76 10.09
C TRP A 51 8.21 -12.96 11.03
N ASP A 52 8.29 -14.18 10.49
CA ASP A 52 8.26 -15.41 11.28
C ASP A 52 9.67 -15.91 11.63
N ARG A 53 10.16 -15.49 12.80
CA ARG A 53 11.47 -15.91 13.32
C ARG A 53 11.52 -17.37 13.78
N LYS A 54 10.38 -18.04 13.97
CA LYS A 54 10.33 -19.41 14.52
C LYS A 54 10.28 -20.45 13.41
N ASN A 55 9.35 -20.30 12.46
CA ASN A 55 9.15 -21.30 11.40
C ASN A 55 9.87 -20.94 10.10
N ASN A 56 10.30 -19.70 9.91
CA ASN A 56 11.04 -19.27 8.71
C ASN A 56 12.09 -18.19 9.03
N PRO A 57 13.12 -18.52 9.84
CA PRO A 57 14.14 -17.55 10.24
C PRO A 57 15.02 -17.06 9.09
N THR A 58 15.07 -17.78 7.96
CA THR A 58 15.95 -17.49 6.82
C THR A 58 15.17 -17.46 5.49
N PRO A 59 14.29 -16.46 5.27
CA PRO A 59 13.43 -16.37 4.10
C PRO A 59 14.18 -16.36 2.76
N TRP A 60 15.40 -15.80 2.72
CA TRP A 60 16.26 -15.76 1.53
C TRP A 60 16.66 -17.14 1.01
N ASN A 61 16.70 -18.18 1.86
CA ASN A 61 17.03 -19.54 1.43
C ASN A 61 15.92 -20.19 0.58
N ASN A 62 14.70 -19.63 0.57
CA ASN A 62 13.58 -20.15 -0.22
C ASN A 62 13.46 -19.47 -1.59
N VAL A 63 14.43 -18.63 -1.99
CA VAL A 63 14.43 -17.99 -3.31
C VAL A 63 15.01 -18.98 -4.32
N GLU A 64 14.16 -19.44 -5.24
CA GLU A 64 14.58 -20.35 -6.30
C GLU A 64 15.48 -19.64 -7.33
N PRO A 65 16.49 -20.35 -7.90
CA PRO A 65 17.27 -19.84 -9.02
C PRO A 65 16.37 -19.39 -10.20
N GLY A 66 16.78 -18.36 -10.93
CA GLY A 66 16.00 -17.85 -12.07
C GLY A 66 14.77 -17.00 -11.68
N THR A 67 14.58 -16.72 -10.39
CA THR A 67 13.46 -15.91 -9.90
C THR A 67 13.83 -14.42 -9.76
N ASN A 68 12.98 -13.53 -10.27
CA ASN A 68 13.14 -12.09 -10.08
C ASN A 68 12.65 -11.66 -8.69
N THR A 69 13.55 -11.15 -7.85
CA THR A 69 13.21 -10.59 -6.53
C THR A 69 12.88 -9.10 -6.56
N LYS A 70 13.30 -8.40 -7.61
CA LYS A 70 13.15 -6.95 -7.78
C LYS A 70 11.72 -6.59 -8.17
N LEU A 71 11.41 -5.30 -8.20
CA LEU A 71 10.11 -4.82 -8.70
C LEU A 71 10.03 -4.98 -10.22
N MET A 72 11.14 -4.70 -10.90
CA MET A 72 11.25 -4.76 -12.36
C MET A 72 12.68 -5.14 -12.74
N ALA A 73 12.80 -5.94 -13.80
CA ALA A 73 14.06 -6.20 -14.48
C ALA A 73 14.00 -5.52 -15.84
N VAL A 74 14.96 -4.65 -16.13
CA VAL A 74 14.97 -3.87 -17.38
C VAL A 74 15.62 -4.67 -18.52
N ASN A 75 16.74 -5.34 -18.24
CA ASN A 75 17.57 -5.98 -19.26
C ASN A 75 17.64 -7.51 -19.13
N HIS A 76 16.94 -8.12 -18.17
CA HIS A 76 17.04 -9.55 -17.89
C HIS A 76 15.65 -10.17 -17.77
N GLU A 77 15.44 -11.26 -18.48
CA GLU A 77 14.22 -12.07 -18.38
C GLU A 77 14.43 -13.15 -17.34
N PHE A 78 13.50 -13.25 -16.40
CA PHE A 78 13.49 -14.25 -15.36
C PHE A 78 12.34 -15.21 -15.62
N GLU A 79 12.52 -16.48 -15.32
CA GLU A 79 11.47 -17.50 -15.52
C GLU A 79 10.27 -17.29 -14.59
N ARG A 80 10.51 -16.69 -13.42
CA ARG A 80 9.55 -16.54 -12.34
C ARG A 80 9.69 -15.19 -11.66
N THR A 81 8.62 -14.70 -11.02
CA THR A 81 8.67 -13.57 -10.10
C THR A 81 8.54 -14.07 -8.67
N TYR A 82 9.38 -13.54 -7.77
CA TYR A 82 9.37 -13.92 -6.37
C TYR A 82 8.02 -13.60 -5.74
N LYS A 83 7.44 -14.60 -5.11
CA LYS A 83 6.26 -14.46 -4.26
C LYS A 83 6.56 -15.08 -2.92
N ARG A 84 6.12 -14.40 -1.85
CA ARG A 84 6.27 -14.90 -0.51
C ARG A 84 4.97 -15.57 -0.05
N ASP A 85 5.04 -16.88 0.20
CA ASP A 85 3.89 -17.71 0.58
C ASP A 85 3.43 -17.56 2.04
N ARG A 86 4.27 -17.08 2.95
CA ARG A 86 3.91 -16.89 4.37
C ARG A 86 4.50 -15.58 4.86
N LEU A 87 3.85 -14.83 5.74
CA LEU A 87 4.49 -13.66 6.33
C LEU A 87 5.54 -14.15 7.32
#